data_AF-A0A1F9ST87-F1
#
_entry.id   AF-A0A1F9ST87-F1
#
_cell.length_a   1.000
_cell.length_b   1.000
_cell.length_c   1.000
_cell.angle_alpha   90.00
_cell.angle_beta   90.00
_cell.angle_gamma   90.00
#
_symmetry.space_group_name_H-M   'P 1'
#
loop_
_entity.id
_entity.type
_entity.pdbx_description
1 polymer ?
#
loop_
_entity_poly.entity_id
_entity_poly.type
_entity_poly.pdbx_seq_one_letter_code
_entity_poly.pdbx_strand_id
1 'polypeptide(L)'
;MRTTPLIIIGLLVNLAVFIAYPETGRMGMTFLYVSALLWTAFAVFIGRYVPSETFWRAFQALAFTLACAFAALSFLPQKDGISALRKVSEGNYPGRRSVFIGLLRLGVDCPGLLPPQKEEILP
;
A
#
# COMPACT_ATOMS: atom_id res chain seq x y z
N MET A 1 -4.81 -4.03 -22.32
CA MET A 1 -5.87 -4.06 -21.28
C MET A 1 -6.60 -2.73 -21.33
N ARG A 2 -7.87 -2.61 -20.90
CA ARG A 2 -8.38 -1.27 -20.52
C ARG A 2 -7.43 -0.74 -19.44
N THR A 3 -7.12 0.54 -19.41
CA THR A 3 -6.19 1.13 -18.42
C THR A 3 -6.73 1.04 -16.98
N THR A 4 -8.04 0.90 -16.83
CA THR A 4 -8.77 0.83 -15.56
C THR A 4 -8.23 -0.18 -14.55
N PRO A 5 -7.94 -1.46 -14.88
CA PRO A 5 -7.45 -2.41 -13.90
C PRO A 5 -6.05 -2.06 -13.40
N LEU A 6 -5.17 -1.50 -14.24
CA LEU A 6 -3.85 -1.04 -13.79
C LEU A 6 -3.99 0.11 -12.79
N ILE A 7 -4.90 1.05 -13.05
CA ILE A 7 -5.21 2.15 -12.12
C ILE A 7 -5.70 1.57 -10.78
N ILE A 8 -6.68 0.66 -10.81
CA ILE A 8 -7.22 0.02 -9.60
C ILE A 8 -6.12 -0.69 -8.82
N ILE A 9 -5.28 -1.48 -9.49
CA ILE A 9 -4.15 -2.18 -8.87
C ILE A 9 -3.20 -1.18 -8.20
N GLY A 10 -2.80 -0.11 -8.90
CA GLY A 10 -1.90 0.90 -8.36
C GLY A 10 -2.48 1.57 -7.10
N LEU A 11 -3.75 1.93 -7.13
CA LEU A 11 -4.45 2.51 -5.98
C LEU A 11 -4.53 1.53 -4.81
N LEU A 12 -4.92 0.28 -5.05
CA LEU A 12 -5.04 -0.74 -4.02
C LEU A 12 -3.69 -1.07 -3.38
N VAL A 13 -2.62 -1.18 -4.16
CA VAL A 13 -1.27 -1.46 -3.64
C VAL A 13 -0.80 -0.32 -2.74
N ASN A 14 -0.92 0.93 -3.19
CA ASN A 14 -0.50 2.08 -2.39
C ASN A 14 -1.34 2.24 -1.12
N LEU A 15 -2.65 2.01 -1.21
CA LEU A 15 -3.55 2.02 -0.06
C LEU A 15 -3.21 0.90 0.93
N ALA A 16 -2.98 -0.32 0.44
CA ALA A 16 -2.60 -1.47 1.27
C ALA A 16 -1.30 -1.20 2.02
N VAL A 17 -0.28 -0.67 1.35
CA VAL A 17 1.01 -0.33 1.99
C VAL A 17 0.83 0.78 3.03
N PHE A 18 0.01 1.80 2.75
CA PHE A 18 -0.32 2.85 3.70
C PHE A 18 -1.02 2.33 4.96
N ILE A 19 -2.00 1.43 4.80
CA ILE A 19 -2.71 0.80 5.92
C ILE A 19 -1.76 -0.10 6.73
N ALA A 20 -0.94 -0.88 6.04
CA ALA A 20 -0.04 -1.84 6.64
C ALA A 20 1.07 -1.17 7.46
N TYR A 21 1.60 -0.04 6.98
CA TYR A 21 2.67 0.73 7.63
C TYR A 21 2.15 2.09 8.08
N PRO A 22 1.34 2.15 9.15
CA PRO A 22 0.64 3.36 9.56
C PRO A 22 1.56 4.44 10.11
N GLU A 23 2.86 4.23 10.29
CA GLU A 23 3.74 5.21 10.96
C GLU A 23 4.15 6.39 10.07
N THR A 24 3.26 6.85 9.19
CA THR A 24 3.57 7.81 8.12
C THR A 24 3.54 9.29 8.50
N GLY A 25 2.99 9.63 9.68
CA GLY A 25 2.81 11.01 10.10
C GLY A 25 1.86 11.83 9.21
N ARG A 26 2.01 13.17 9.24
CA ARG A 26 1.14 14.10 8.48
C ARG A 26 1.24 13.92 6.97
N MET A 27 2.39 13.49 6.47
CA MET A 27 2.66 13.36 5.03
C MET A 27 2.06 12.10 4.39
N GLY A 28 1.54 11.16 5.18
CA GLY A 28 1.01 9.90 4.65
C GLY A 28 -0.18 10.07 3.71
N MET A 29 -1.12 10.97 4.02
CA MET A 29 -2.27 11.25 3.13
C MET A 29 -1.82 11.97 1.85
N THR A 30 -0.90 12.93 1.97
CA THR A 30 -0.31 13.60 0.81
C THR A 30 0.38 12.61 -0.12
N PHE A 31 1.13 11.66 0.45
CA PHE A 31 1.73 10.56 -0.30
C PHE A 31 0.68 9.76 -1.07
N LEU A 32 -0.44 9.38 -0.44
CA LEU A 32 -1.50 8.65 -1.13
C LEU A 32 -2.07 9.42 -2.34
N TYR A 33 -2.38 10.71 -2.18
CA TYR A 33 -2.91 11.52 -3.29
C TYR A 33 -1.90 11.68 -4.43
N VAL A 34 -0.64 12.01 -4.11
CA VAL A 34 0.41 12.17 -5.11
C VAL A 34 0.69 10.85 -5.81
N SER A 35 0.79 9.76 -5.05
CA SER A 35 1.02 8.42 -5.59
C SER A 35 -0.15 7.98 -6.48
N ALA A 36 -1.40 8.23 -6.09
CA ALA A 36 -2.58 7.95 -6.90
C ALA A 36 -2.53 8.69 -8.25
N LEU A 37 -2.19 9.98 -8.26
CA LEU A 37 -2.06 10.76 -9.49
C LEU A 37 -0.94 10.21 -10.39
N LEU A 38 0.24 9.97 -9.82
CA LEU A 38 1.41 9.49 -10.57
C LEU A 38 1.16 8.10 -11.18
N TRP A 39 0.66 7.14 -10.40
CA TRP A 39 0.40 5.79 -10.89
C TRP A 39 -0.77 5.73 -11.86
N THR A 40 -1.77 6.61 -11.70
CA THR A 40 -2.85 6.74 -12.69
C THR A 40 -2.31 7.24 -14.03
N ALA A 41 -1.51 8.32 -14.01
CA ALA A 41 -0.88 8.85 -15.22
C ALA A 41 0.03 7.81 -15.88
N PHE A 42 0.85 7.11 -15.08
CA PHE A 42 1.73 6.06 -15.58
C PHE A 42 0.94 4.88 -16.17
N ALA A 43 -0.12 4.42 -15.51
CA ALA A 43 -1.00 3.36 -16.00
C ALA A 43 -1.63 3.73 -17.36
N VAL A 44 -2.08 4.98 -17.53
CA VAL A 44 -2.60 5.49 -18.80
C VAL A 44 -1.55 5.46 -19.89
N PHE A 45 -0.33 5.89 -19.57
CA PHE A 45 0.79 5.91 -20.51
C PHE A 45 1.13 4.50 -20.98
N ILE A 46 1.45 3.58 -20.06
CA ILE A 46 1.88 2.22 -20.43
C ILE A 46 0.75 1.40 -21.09
N GLY A 47 -0.51 1.66 -20.73
CA GLY A 47 -1.65 0.97 -21.31
C GLY A 47 -1.83 1.20 -22.81
N ARG A 48 -1.25 2.28 -23.36
CA ARG A 48 -1.32 2.62 -24.78
C ARG A 48 -0.28 1.89 -25.64
N TYR A 49 0.85 1.50 -25.08
CA TYR A 49 2.01 1.03 -25.84
C TYR A 49 2.25 -0.49 -25.77
N VAL A 50 1.56 -1.21 -24.89
CA VAL A 50 1.78 -2.66 -24.72
C VAL A 50 0.94 -3.47 -25.72
N PRO A 51 1.53 -4.48 -26.40
CA PRO A 51 0.82 -5.37 -27.32
C PRO A 51 -0.43 -6.01 -26.69
N SER A 52 -1.42 -6.30 -27.52
CA SER A 52 -2.70 -6.84 -27.06
C SER A 52 -2.66 -8.31 -26.65
N GLU A 53 -1.56 -9.01 -26.87
CA GLU A 53 -1.39 -10.43 -26.55
C GLU A 53 -1.49 -10.69 -25.03
N THR A 54 -2.06 -11.84 -24.67
CA THR A 54 -2.34 -12.20 -23.28
C THR A 54 -1.08 -12.24 -22.42
N PHE A 55 0.02 -12.78 -22.94
CA PHE A 55 1.30 -12.84 -22.23
C PHE A 55 1.82 -11.44 -21.86
N TRP A 56 1.87 -10.54 -22.84
CA TRP A 56 2.34 -9.16 -22.62
C TRP A 56 1.45 -8.39 -21.63
N ARG A 57 0.14 -8.65 -21.63
CA ARG A 57 -0.78 -8.06 -20.65
C ARG A 57 -0.53 -8.57 -19.23
N ALA A 58 -0.33 -9.88 -19.06
CA ALA A 58 -0.03 -10.47 -17.76
C ALA A 58 1.31 -9.97 -17.23
N PHE A 59 2.33 -9.93 -18.09
CA PHE A 59 3.64 -9.38 -17.75
C PHE A 59 3.55 -7.90 -17.36
N GLN A 60 2.83 -7.08 -18.12
CA GLN A 60 2.60 -5.67 -17.80
C GLN A 60 1.95 -5.52 -16.42
N ALA A 61 0.88 -6.26 -16.14
CA ALA A 61 0.19 -6.17 -14.86
C ALA A 61 1.10 -6.59 -13.70
N LEU A 62 1.87 -7.68 -13.85
CA LEU A 62 2.82 -8.14 -12.85
C LEU A 62 3.92 -7.10 -12.60
N ALA A 63 4.60 -6.64 -13.65
CA ALA A 63 5.67 -5.65 -13.56
C ALA A 63 5.17 -4.33 -12.95
N PHE A 64 3.99 -3.87 -13.37
CA PHE A 64 3.35 -2.68 -12.81
C PHE A 64 3.03 -2.84 -11.32
N THR A 65 2.47 -3.98 -10.92
CA THR A 65 2.16 -4.28 -9.51
C THR A 65 3.41 -4.28 -8.65
N LEU A 66 4.48 -4.94 -9.12
CA LEU A 66 5.76 -4.99 -8.42
C LEU A 66 6.40 -3.60 -8.31
N ALA A 67 6.33 -2.80 -9.38
CA ALA A 67 6.84 -1.42 -9.37
C ALA A 67 6.06 -0.55 -8.37
N CYS A 68 4.73 -0.65 -8.34
CA CYS A 68 3.89 0.04 -7.36
C CYS A 68 4.26 -0.36 -5.92
N ALA A 69 4.37 -1.67 -5.66
CA ALA A 69 4.67 -2.19 -4.33
C ALA A 69 6.06 -1.75 -3.87
N PHE A 70 7.07 -1.89 -4.72
CA PHE A 70 8.43 -1.48 -4.44
C PHE A 70 8.53 0.02 -4.16
N ALA A 71 7.93 0.86 -5.01
CA ALA A 71 7.94 2.30 -4.83
C ALA A 71 7.17 2.71 -3.56
N ALA A 72 6.00 2.12 -3.31
CA ALA A 72 5.22 2.39 -2.11
C ALA A 72 6.01 2.04 -0.85
N LEU A 73 6.63 0.86 -0.79
CA LEU A 73 7.43 0.45 0.35
C LEU A 73 8.70 1.29 0.53
N SER A 74 9.30 1.77 -0.56
CA SER A 74 10.54 2.56 -0.52
C SER A 74 10.30 4.02 -0.13
N PHE A 75 9.24 4.63 -0.65
CA PHE A 75 9.02 6.08 -0.58
C PHE A 75 7.89 6.51 0.34
N LEU A 76 7.10 5.57 0.88
CA LEU A 76 6.11 5.91 1.89
C LEU A 76 6.84 6.57 3.08
N PRO A 77 6.50 7.82 3.45
CA PRO A 77 7.13 8.50 4.58
C PRO A 77 6.94 7.68 5.84
N GLN A 78 7.95 7.59 6.70
CA GLN A 78 7.86 6.92 8.00
C GLN A 78 8.46 7.82 9.07
N LYS A 79 7.81 7.90 10.24
CA LYS A 79 8.19 8.78 11.35
C LYS A 79 9.53 8.40 11.97
N ASP A 80 9.89 7.13 11.94
CA ASP A 80 11.15 6.59 12.44
C ASP A 80 12.31 6.75 11.45
N GLY A 81 12.05 7.28 10.24
CA GLY A 81 13.05 7.43 9.18
C GLY A 81 13.47 6.12 8.52
N ILE A 82 12.85 4.98 8.88
CA ILE A 82 13.15 3.67 8.31
C ILE A 82 12.08 3.34 7.28
N SER A 83 12.47 3.19 6.01
CA SER A 83 11.52 2.83 4.94
C SER A 83 10.77 1.53 5.26
N ALA A 84 9.51 1.44 4.82
CA ALA A 84 8.74 0.21 4.97
C ALA A 84 9.40 -0.98 4.25
N LEU A 85 10.09 -0.74 3.13
CA LEU A 85 10.86 -1.77 2.43
C LEU A 85 11.97 -2.36 3.31
N ARG A 86 12.69 -1.49 4.05
CA ARG A 86 13.73 -1.95 4.99
C ARG A 86 13.12 -2.77 6.11
N LYS A 87 11.98 -2.35 6.67
CA LYS A 87 11.23 -3.13 7.67
C LYS A 87 10.89 -4.53 7.15
N VAL A 88 10.36 -4.62 5.92
CA VAL A 88 10.08 -5.91 5.24
C VAL A 88 11.36 -6.75 5.12
N SER A 89 12.47 -6.15 4.66
CA SER A 89 13.73 -6.88 4.47
C SER A 89 14.33 -7.43 5.78
N GLU A 90 14.06 -6.76 6.90
CA GLU A 90 14.48 -7.17 8.24
C GLU A 90 13.49 -8.17 8.89
N GLY A 91 12.45 -8.59 8.17
CA GLY A 91 11.42 -9.50 8.68
C GLY A 91 10.37 -8.84 9.57
N ASN A 92 10.37 -7.50 9.66
CA ASN A 92 9.41 -6.71 10.43
C ASN A 92 8.14 -6.49 9.59
N TYR A 93 7.26 -7.50 9.62
CA TYR A 93 5.97 -7.48 8.94
C TYR A 93 4.89 -6.79 9.80
N PRO A 94 3.90 -6.16 9.15
CA PRO A 94 2.83 -5.43 9.84
C PRO A 94 1.87 -6.41 10.54
N GLY A 95 1.67 -6.21 11.84
CA GLY A 95 0.73 -7.00 12.63
C GLY A 95 -0.70 -6.45 12.58
N ARG A 96 -1.64 -7.15 13.24
CA ARG A 96 -3.06 -6.76 13.31
C ARG A 96 -3.26 -5.34 13.87
N ARG A 97 -2.48 -4.97 14.89
CA ARG A 97 -2.49 -3.63 15.48
C ARG A 97 -2.08 -2.55 14.46
N SER A 98 -1.08 -2.81 13.64
CA SER A 98 -0.62 -1.86 12.62
C SER A 98 -1.73 -1.61 11.59
N VAL A 99 -2.36 -2.68 11.10
CA VAL A 99 -3.49 -2.60 10.17
C VAL A 99 -4.68 -1.88 10.78
N PHE A 100 -5.01 -2.15 12.05
CA PHE A 100 -6.08 -1.44 12.77
C PHE A 100 -5.83 0.07 12.81
N ILE A 101 -4.62 0.50 13.21
CA ILE A 101 -4.26 1.93 13.25
C ILE A 101 -4.33 2.55 11.85
N GLY A 102 -3.91 1.82 10.81
CA GLY A 102 -3.99 2.25 9.43
C GLY A 102 -5.43 2.47 8.96
N LEU A 103 -6.33 1.53 9.26
CA LEU A 103 -7.77 1.65 8.96
C LEU A 103 -8.43 2.77 9.75
N LEU A 104 -8.08 2.94 11.01
CA LEU A 104 -8.61 4.00 11.86
C LEU A 104 -8.32 5.39 11.29
N ARG A 105 -7.17 5.58 10.62
CA ARG A 105 -6.83 6.83 9.93
C ARG A 105 -7.69 7.12 8.71
N LEU A 106 -8.27 6.08 8.11
CA LEU A 106 -9.25 6.21 7.05
C LEU A 106 -10.68 6.37 7.60
N GLY A 107 -10.85 6.45 8.93
CA GLY A 107 -12.14 6.51 9.60
C GLY A 107 -12.85 5.15 9.69
N VAL A 108 -12.14 4.05 9.43
CA VAL A 108 -12.70 2.70 9.50
C VAL A 108 -12.34 2.08 10.84
N ASP A 109 -13.32 1.97 11.73
CA ASP A 109 -13.16 1.26 13.00
C ASP A 109 -13.44 -0.24 12.83
N CYS A 110 -12.45 -1.07 13.20
CA CYS A 110 -12.49 -2.53 13.06
C CYS A 110 -11.99 -3.19 14.35
N PRO A 111 -12.80 -3.19 15.42
CA PRO A 111 -12.37 -3.63 16.75
C PRO A 111 -11.92 -5.09 16.79
N GLY A 112 -12.39 -5.94 15.87
CA GLY A 112 -11.94 -7.34 15.75
C GLY A 112 -10.45 -7.52 15.38
N LEU A 113 -9.77 -6.45 14.96
CA LEU A 113 -8.32 -6.47 14.71
C LEU A 113 -7.49 -6.18 15.98
N LEU A 114 -8.12 -5.71 17.06
CA LEU A 114 -7.43 -5.55 18.33
C LEU A 114 -7.07 -6.94 18.90
N PRO A 115 -5.88 -7.10 19.49
CA PRO A 115 -5.60 -8.30 20.27
C PRO A 115 -6.64 -8.39 21.40
N PRO A 116 -7.08 -9.61 21.78
CA PRO A 116 -7.98 -9.78 22.91
C PRO A 116 -7.34 -9.09 24.13
N GLN A 117 -8.09 -8.19 24.78
CA GLN A 117 -7.66 -7.61 26.04
C GLN A 117 -7.46 -8.77 27.01
N LYS A 118 -6.23 -8.96 27.50
CA LYS A 118 -6.01 -9.82 28.67
C LYS A 118 -6.88 -9.23 29.77
N GLU A 119 -7.86 -9.99 30.25
CA GLU A 119 -8.57 -9.66 31.48
C GLU A 119 -7.50 -9.40 32.54
N GLU A 120 -7.44 -8.16 33.03
CA GLU A 120 -6.64 -7.85 34.21
C GLU A 120 -7.23 -8.70 35.33
N ILE A 121 -6.50 -9.74 35.72
CA ILE A 121 -6.79 -10.48 36.94
C ILE A 121 -6.57 -9.47 38.07
N LEU A 122 -7.65 -8.83 38.49
CA LEU A 122 -7.65 -7.97 39.67
C LEU A 122 -7.23 -8.84 40.88
N PRO A 123 -6.26 -8.38 41.69
CA PRO A 123 -5.81 -9.10 42.88
C PRO A 123 -6.90 -9.25 43.93
#